data_AF-A0A839JQ57-F1
#
_entry.id   AF-A0A839JQ57-F1
#
_cell.length_a   1.000
_cell.length_b   1.000
_cell.length_c   1.000
_cell.angle_alpha   90.00
_cell.angle_beta   90.00
_cell.angle_gamma   90.00
#
_symmetry.space_group_name_H-M   'P 1'
#
loop_
_entity.id
_entity.type
_entity.pdbx_description
1 polymer ?
#
loop_
_entity_poly.entity_id
_entity_poly.type
_entity_poly.pdbx_seq_one_letter_code
_entity_poly.pdbx_strand_id
1 'polypeptide(L)'
;MTNMNRANHDRPGSEGNVLPWDDIDTAAMPADQVVSALEARLREDIENIGQDETEHNGVKSVEVYDKAYECKVLADSVSPEGARLTTMEVTFPRIILAEMNTHRVFSRNSASSRAIPIKKRIEMVKKHPYVPQYWGKLQKGMAADEQIDRELRQQAEETWLDARDHAVKYAEELAILGIHKQTVSRLLEPFLWQVAIISSTEWDNFFRLRTSPAAQPEMRAIAELMQEAHEISVPNEVEPGEWHLPLVKYEEKQEIPPEDQPWVSAGRCARVSYMKQEDERDWHKDRDLCQNIAKMGHRSPLEHVATPLEDASEWSGNFRGWKQLRKTMPEPDREEGAEA
;
A
#
# COMPACT_ATOMS: atom_id res chain seq x y z
N MET A 1 -4.22 3.17 65.11
CA MET A 1 -2.78 2.85 65.12
C MET A 1 -2.58 1.81 64.04
N THR A 2 -1.91 2.02 62.90
CA THR A 2 -0.97 3.07 62.50
C THR A 2 -0.97 3.11 60.96
N ASN A 3 -1.00 4.32 60.39
CA ASN A 3 -0.79 4.60 58.98
C ASN A 3 0.57 4.05 58.50
N MET A 4 0.63 3.49 57.29
CA MET A 4 1.84 3.60 56.46
C MET A 4 1.44 4.04 55.05
N ASN A 5 1.96 5.22 54.71
CA ASN A 5 1.78 5.98 53.49
C ASN A 5 2.19 5.17 52.25
N ARG A 6 1.30 5.14 51.25
CA ARG A 6 1.71 5.03 49.85
C ARG A 6 2.42 6.34 49.49
N ALA A 7 3.72 6.27 49.23
CA ALA A 7 4.43 7.37 48.62
C ALA A 7 3.94 7.51 47.17
N ASN A 8 3.14 8.55 46.92
CA ASN A 8 3.06 9.17 45.61
C ASN A 8 4.45 9.69 45.29
N HIS A 9 5.15 9.06 44.35
CA HIS A 9 6.20 9.75 43.62
C HIS A 9 5.52 10.59 42.55
N ASP A 10 5.22 11.83 42.92
CA ASP A 10 5.12 12.94 41.98
C ASP A 10 6.42 12.97 41.17
N ARG A 11 6.37 12.47 39.93
CA ARG A 11 7.42 12.74 38.95
C ARG A 11 7.17 14.14 38.42
N PRO A 12 8.19 15.02 38.38
CA PRO A 12 8.01 16.39 37.92
C PRO A 12 7.56 16.37 36.45
N GLY A 13 6.57 17.19 36.13
CA GLY A 13 6.19 17.46 34.74
C GLY A 13 7.41 17.97 34.00
N SER A 14 7.84 17.24 32.97
CA SER A 14 8.94 17.66 32.11
C SER A 14 8.43 18.67 31.09
N GLU A 15 8.41 19.95 31.48
CA GLU A 15 8.50 21.07 30.54
C GLU A 15 9.95 21.14 29.98
N GLY A 16 10.42 20.04 29.38
CA GLY A 16 11.68 20.00 28.64
C GLY A 16 11.35 19.89 27.16
N ASN A 17 11.98 20.74 26.33
CA ASN A 17 11.86 20.63 24.88
C ASN A 17 12.16 19.18 24.44
N VAL A 18 11.15 18.52 23.87
CA VAL A 18 11.30 17.18 23.31
C VAL A 18 12.18 17.27 22.07
N LEU A 19 13.22 16.44 21.99
CA LEU A 19 14.18 16.49 20.88
C LEU A 19 13.53 15.99 19.58
N PRO A 20 13.74 16.69 18.45
CA PRO A 20 13.38 16.18 17.13
C PRO A 20 14.04 14.82 16.84
N TRP A 21 13.40 13.98 16.03
CA TRP A 21 13.91 12.65 15.65
C TRP A 21 15.34 12.69 15.11
N ASP A 22 15.70 13.72 14.34
CA ASP A 22 17.02 13.88 13.72
C ASP A 22 18.10 14.32 14.72
N ASP A 23 17.71 14.86 15.88
CA ASP A 23 18.63 15.34 16.92
C ASP A 23 18.90 14.27 18.01
N ILE A 24 18.24 13.11 17.93
CA ILE A 24 18.48 11.97 18.84
C ILE A 24 19.61 11.12 18.27
N ASP A 25 20.86 11.48 18.60
CA ASP A 25 22.04 10.72 18.18
C ASP A 25 22.19 9.43 19.00
N THR A 26 21.60 8.35 18.50
CA THR A 26 21.67 7.01 19.09
C THR A 26 23.09 6.45 19.23
N ALA A 27 24.09 7.00 18.53
CA ALA A 27 25.47 6.53 18.58
C ALA A 27 26.34 7.34 19.56
N ALA A 28 26.01 8.61 19.80
CA ALA A 28 26.75 9.49 20.71
C ALA A 28 26.15 9.58 22.12
N MET A 29 24.88 9.22 22.30
CA MET A 29 24.17 9.32 23.57
C MET A 29 24.22 8.00 24.38
N PRO A 30 24.27 8.07 25.73
CA PRO A 30 24.05 6.91 26.59
C PRO A 30 22.69 6.24 26.32
N ALA A 31 22.64 4.90 26.33
CA ALA A 31 21.45 4.14 25.94
C ALA A 31 20.18 4.48 26.76
N ASP A 32 20.33 4.77 28.04
CA ASP A 32 19.23 5.21 28.93
C ASP A 32 18.70 6.60 28.56
N GLN A 33 19.58 7.49 28.09
CA GLN A 33 19.20 8.82 27.60
C GLN A 33 18.55 8.74 26.22
N VAL A 34 19.04 7.86 25.33
CA VAL A 34 18.42 7.58 24.03
C VAL A 34 17.00 7.08 24.22
N VAL A 35 16.81 6.05 25.05
CA VAL A 35 15.46 5.51 25.32
C VAL A 35 14.56 6.58 25.91
N SER A 36 15.03 7.36 26.89
CA SER A 36 14.23 8.44 27.49
C SER A 36 13.82 9.51 26.47
N ALA A 37 14.73 9.88 25.54
CA ALA A 37 14.45 10.86 24.50
C ALA A 37 13.46 10.33 23.45
N LEU A 38 13.62 9.06 23.03
CA LEU A 38 12.70 8.38 22.12
C LEU A 38 11.32 8.17 22.75
N GLU A 39 11.25 7.82 24.04
CA GLU A 39 10.00 7.73 24.81
C GLU A 39 9.28 9.07 24.86
N ALA A 40 10.00 10.14 25.20
CA ALA A 40 9.43 11.48 25.25
C ALA A 40 8.92 11.93 23.88
N ARG A 41 9.68 11.68 22.80
CA ARG A 41 9.29 12.03 21.43
C ARG A 41 8.13 11.19 20.92
N LEU A 42 8.14 9.89 21.16
CA LEU A 42 7.03 9.04 20.77
C LEU A 42 5.77 9.39 21.56
N ARG A 43 5.88 9.68 22.86
CA ARG A 43 4.74 10.11 23.68
C ARG A 43 4.17 11.44 23.20
N GLU A 44 5.01 12.44 22.96
CA GLU A 44 4.59 13.72 22.39
C GLU A 44 3.93 13.52 21.02
N ASP A 45 4.54 12.72 20.15
CA ASP A 45 3.95 12.38 18.86
C ASP A 45 2.58 11.71 19.05
N ILE A 46 2.43 10.77 20.00
CA ILE A 46 1.17 10.08 20.30
C ILE A 46 0.12 11.02 20.90
N GLU A 47 0.51 11.91 21.81
CA GLU A 47 -0.38 12.90 22.45
C GLU A 47 -0.83 13.97 21.47
N ASN A 48 0.03 14.34 20.51
CA ASN A 48 -0.28 15.27 19.44
C ASN A 48 -1.02 14.61 18.25
N ILE A 49 -1.39 13.33 18.35
CA ILE A 49 -2.25 12.66 17.34
C ILE A 49 -3.60 13.38 17.31
N GLY A 50 -3.80 14.20 16.28
CA GLY A 50 -5.00 15.04 16.09
C GLY A 50 -4.89 16.48 16.60
N GLN A 51 -3.74 16.91 17.11
CA GLN A 51 -3.48 18.31 17.52
C GLN A 51 -2.47 19.04 16.61
N ASP A 52 -1.64 18.30 15.86
CA ASP A 52 -0.71 18.82 14.83
C ASP A 52 -1.45 19.30 13.55
N GLU A 53 -2.63 19.91 13.70
CA GLU A 53 -3.46 20.44 12.61
C GLU A 53 -3.27 21.95 12.36
N THR A 54 -2.34 22.61 13.05
CA THR A 54 -2.03 24.03 12.79
C THR A 54 -0.55 24.28 12.52
N GLU A 55 -0.28 24.62 11.26
CA GLU A 55 0.81 25.49 10.79
C GLU A 55 2.27 24.99 10.84
N HIS A 56 2.64 24.10 9.93
CA HIS A 56 3.90 24.28 9.17
C HIS A 56 3.86 23.60 7.80
N ASN A 57 3.85 24.42 6.75
CA ASN A 57 4.19 24.12 5.35
C ASN A 57 3.65 22.80 4.73
N GLY A 58 2.43 22.87 4.21
CA GLY A 58 2.12 22.22 2.93
C GLY A 58 1.85 20.72 2.91
N VAL A 59 1.49 20.09 4.03
CA VAL A 59 0.96 18.71 4.03
C VAL A 59 -0.54 18.75 4.29
N LYS A 60 -1.32 18.38 3.28
CA LYS A 60 -2.79 18.29 3.34
C LYS A 60 -3.23 17.27 4.41
N SER A 61 -4.39 17.57 4.98
CA SER A 61 -5.19 16.76 5.89
C SER A 61 -5.02 15.25 5.70
N VAL A 62 -4.73 14.53 6.79
CA VAL A 62 -4.82 13.07 6.80
C VAL A 62 -6.30 12.73 6.67
N GLU A 63 -6.74 12.45 5.44
CA GLU A 63 -8.04 11.85 5.20
C GLU A 63 -8.17 10.60 6.09
N VAL A 64 -9.28 10.55 6.83
CA VAL A 64 -9.66 9.46 7.72
C VAL A 64 -9.65 8.15 6.93
N TYR A 65 -8.75 7.23 7.26
CA TYR A 65 -8.52 5.96 6.54
C TYR A 65 -9.58 4.90 6.88
N ASP A 66 -10.84 5.09 6.48
CA ASP A 66 -11.86 4.02 6.58
C ASP A 66 -11.78 3.10 5.35
N LYS A 67 -10.79 2.18 5.34
CA LYS A 67 -10.57 1.25 4.22
C LYS A 67 -11.07 -0.15 4.55
N ALA A 68 -12.04 -0.61 3.76
CA ALA A 68 -12.46 -2.01 3.64
C ALA A 68 -12.00 -2.58 2.29
N TYR A 69 -12.50 -3.76 1.92
CA TYR A 69 -12.34 -4.27 0.55
C TYR A 69 -12.83 -3.24 -0.46
N GLU A 70 -12.00 -2.90 -1.44
CA GLU A 70 -12.32 -1.88 -2.43
C GLU A 70 -11.64 -2.22 -3.76
N CYS A 71 -12.33 -1.98 -4.87
CA CYS A 71 -11.74 -2.00 -6.20
C CYS A 71 -12.18 -0.75 -6.96
N LYS A 72 -11.22 -0.02 -7.53
CA LYS A 72 -11.44 1.14 -8.40
C LYS A 72 -10.75 0.90 -9.73
N VAL A 73 -11.48 0.97 -10.83
CA VAL A 73 -10.90 0.98 -12.17
C VAL A 73 -10.25 2.36 -12.40
N LEU A 74 -8.94 2.38 -12.56
CA LEU A 74 -8.16 3.61 -12.78
C LEU A 74 -8.04 3.97 -14.26
N ALA A 75 -8.03 2.96 -15.12
CA ALA A 75 -8.12 3.07 -16.56
C ALA A 75 -8.58 1.73 -17.14
N ASP A 76 -9.34 1.80 -18.22
CA ASP A 76 -9.82 0.65 -18.96
C ASP A 76 -9.83 1.01 -20.43
N SER A 77 -9.13 0.20 -21.22
CA SER A 77 -8.85 0.50 -22.62
C SER A 77 -8.97 -0.74 -23.48
N VAL A 78 -9.31 -0.54 -24.75
CA VAL A 78 -9.37 -1.59 -25.77
C VAL A 78 -8.65 -1.12 -27.03
N SER A 79 -7.80 -1.98 -27.60
CA SER A 79 -7.15 -1.69 -28.88
C SER A 79 -8.11 -1.88 -30.06
N PRO A 80 -7.79 -1.40 -31.28
CA PRO A 80 -8.65 -1.61 -32.46
C PRO A 80 -8.90 -3.08 -32.79
N GLU A 81 -7.94 -3.96 -32.46
CA GLU A 81 -8.03 -5.41 -32.62
C GLU A 81 -8.73 -6.12 -31.43
N GLY A 82 -9.26 -5.37 -30.47
CA GLY A 82 -10.08 -5.88 -29.38
C GLY A 82 -9.32 -6.34 -28.13
N ALA A 83 -8.01 -6.10 -28.02
CA ALA A 83 -7.25 -6.46 -26.82
C ALA A 83 -7.55 -5.47 -25.69
N ARG A 84 -8.24 -5.93 -24.63
CA ARG A 84 -8.60 -5.11 -23.46
C ARG A 84 -7.46 -5.08 -22.44
N LEU A 85 -7.11 -3.89 -21.97
CA LEU A 85 -6.17 -3.65 -20.87
C LEU A 85 -6.88 -2.85 -19.78
N THR A 86 -6.90 -3.39 -18.57
CA THR A 86 -7.53 -2.73 -17.41
C THR A 86 -6.49 -2.55 -16.30
N THR A 87 -6.53 -1.39 -15.65
CA THR A 87 -5.75 -1.06 -14.46
C THR A 87 -6.68 -0.73 -13.31
N MET A 88 -6.48 -1.41 -12.17
CA MET A 88 -7.32 -1.27 -10.98
C MET A 88 -6.46 -0.88 -9.76
N GLU A 89 -6.97 0.01 -8.91
CA GLU A 89 -6.54 0.11 -7.52
C GLU A 89 -7.39 -0.83 -6.67
N VAL A 90 -6.75 -1.71 -5.92
CA VAL A 90 -7.41 -2.68 -5.06
C VAL A 90 -6.95 -2.53 -3.62
N THR A 91 -7.89 -2.52 -2.69
CA THR A 91 -7.65 -2.55 -1.25
C THR A 91 -8.09 -3.90 -0.70
N PHE A 92 -7.19 -4.62 -0.02
CA PHE A 92 -7.46 -5.94 0.54
C PHE A 92 -6.59 -6.23 1.77
N PRO A 93 -6.90 -7.26 2.60
CA PRO A 93 -6.12 -7.56 3.79
C PRO A 93 -4.68 -7.95 3.46
N ARG A 94 -3.71 -7.40 4.19
CA ARG A 94 -2.29 -7.63 3.90
C ARG A 94 -1.87 -9.10 3.96
N ILE A 95 -2.62 -9.91 4.70
CA ILE A 95 -2.41 -11.37 4.86
C ILE A 95 -2.50 -12.14 3.53
N ILE A 96 -3.28 -11.68 2.55
CA ILE A 96 -3.42 -12.36 1.25
C ILE A 96 -2.46 -11.83 0.17
N LEU A 97 -1.57 -10.87 0.51
CA LEU A 97 -0.65 -10.30 -0.49
C LEU A 97 0.24 -11.36 -1.15
N ALA A 98 0.71 -12.35 -0.39
CA ALA A 98 1.55 -13.42 -0.93
C ALA A 98 0.79 -14.24 -1.98
N GLU A 99 -0.48 -14.55 -1.72
CA GLU A 99 -1.35 -15.27 -2.64
C GLU A 99 -1.67 -14.43 -3.89
N MET A 100 -2.01 -13.14 -3.72
CA MET A 100 -2.21 -12.21 -4.84
C MET A 100 -0.96 -12.16 -5.74
N ASN A 101 0.23 -12.18 -5.14
CA ASN A 101 1.48 -12.08 -5.87
C ASN A 101 1.86 -13.33 -6.69
N THR A 102 1.15 -14.44 -6.52
CA THR A 102 1.36 -15.66 -7.34
C THR A 102 0.89 -15.50 -8.79
N HIS A 103 0.03 -14.52 -9.07
CA HIS A 103 -0.48 -14.23 -10.41
C HIS A 103 0.54 -13.43 -11.22
N ARG A 104 1.46 -14.16 -11.87
CA ARG A 104 2.63 -13.58 -12.56
C ARG A 104 2.29 -12.66 -13.74
N VAL A 105 1.15 -12.87 -14.40
CA VAL A 105 0.68 -12.07 -15.55
C VAL A 105 0.20 -10.66 -15.16
N PHE A 106 0.19 -10.36 -13.87
CA PHE A 106 -0.13 -9.02 -13.37
C PHE A 106 1.11 -8.16 -13.24
N SER A 107 1.08 -6.97 -13.83
CA SER A 107 1.98 -5.87 -13.47
C SER A 107 1.42 -5.13 -12.25
N ARG A 108 2.28 -4.88 -11.25
CA ARG A 108 1.85 -4.52 -9.89
C ARG A 108 2.77 -3.50 -9.24
N ASN A 109 2.17 -2.54 -8.56
CA ASN A 109 2.82 -1.70 -7.55
C ASN A 109 1.96 -1.67 -6.29
N SER A 110 2.56 -1.79 -5.11
CA SER A 110 1.84 -1.91 -3.85
C SER A 110 2.39 -0.95 -2.79
N ALA A 111 1.53 -0.42 -1.93
CA ALA A 111 1.93 0.38 -0.77
C ALA A 111 3.01 -0.33 0.06
N SER A 112 4.07 0.38 0.43
CA SER A 112 5.28 -0.21 1.00
C SER A 112 5.29 -0.19 2.52
N SER A 113 5.55 -1.35 3.16
CA SER A 113 5.79 -1.44 4.61
C SER A 113 6.96 -0.60 5.09
N ARG A 114 7.95 -0.35 4.22
CA ARG A 114 9.15 0.42 4.55
C ARG A 114 9.00 1.92 4.36
N ALA A 115 8.12 2.36 3.46
CA ALA A 115 8.00 3.77 3.13
C ALA A 115 7.20 4.55 4.19
N ILE A 116 6.10 3.96 4.67
CA ILE A 116 5.16 4.62 5.60
C ILE A 116 5.77 4.73 7.01
N PRO A 117 5.72 5.91 7.66
CA PRO A 117 6.15 6.09 9.05
C PRO A 117 5.45 5.14 10.02
N ILE A 118 6.18 4.67 11.05
CA ILE A 118 5.66 3.67 11.99
C ILE A 118 4.44 4.19 12.77
N LYS A 119 4.45 5.46 13.20
CA LYS A 119 3.33 6.14 13.86
C LYS A 119 2.04 6.01 13.06
N LYS A 120 2.09 6.37 11.76
CA LYS A 120 0.94 6.26 10.86
C LYS A 120 0.44 4.81 10.74
N ARG A 121 1.33 3.82 10.73
CA ARG A 121 0.93 2.40 10.69
C ARG A 121 0.24 1.95 11.97
N ILE A 122 0.76 2.35 13.14
CA ILE A 122 0.14 2.06 14.43
C ILE A 122 -1.27 2.66 14.48
N GLU A 123 -1.43 3.91 14.06
CA GLU A 123 -2.74 4.57 13.98
C GLU A 123 -3.71 3.83 13.06
N MET A 124 -3.27 3.42 11.87
CA MET A 124 -4.10 2.65 10.94
C MET A 124 -4.60 1.35 11.58
N VAL A 125 -3.73 0.62 12.27
CA VAL A 125 -4.11 -0.63 12.96
C VAL A 125 -5.08 -0.37 14.12
N LYS A 126 -4.87 0.69 14.91
CA LYS A 126 -5.75 1.01 16.05
C LYS A 126 -7.13 1.45 15.60
N LYS A 127 -7.23 2.31 14.58
CA LYS A 127 -8.48 2.91 14.12
C LYS A 127 -9.26 2.00 13.16
N HIS A 128 -8.57 1.37 12.20
CA HIS A 128 -9.18 0.59 11.13
C HIS A 128 -8.40 -0.71 10.87
N PRO A 129 -8.34 -1.62 11.85
CA PRO A 129 -7.69 -2.91 11.67
C PRO A 129 -8.42 -3.75 10.62
N TYR A 130 -7.68 -4.62 9.96
CA TYR A 130 -8.28 -5.78 9.34
C TYR A 130 -8.79 -6.76 10.41
N VAL A 131 -10.03 -7.21 10.26
CA VAL A 131 -10.66 -8.27 11.05
C VAL A 131 -11.23 -9.32 10.08
N PRO A 132 -10.95 -10.62 10.26
CA PRO A 132 -11.52 -11.67 9.42
C PRO A 132 -13.05 -11.66 9.38
N GLN A 133 -13.60 -11.68 8.16
CA GLN A 133 -15.04 -11.77 7.93
C GLN A 133 -15.56 -13.21 8.06
N TYR A 134 -14.67 -14.20 7.92
CA TYR A 134 -15.01 -15.60 7.96
C TYR A 134 -14.14 -16.37 8.96
N TRP A 135 -14.78 -16.95 9.98
CA TRP A 135 -14.13 -17.75 11.01
C TRP A 135 -14.41 -19.24 10.81
N GLY A 136 -13.62 -19.85 9.94
CA GLY A 136 -13.72 -21.27 9.63
C GLY A 136 -13.41 -22.15 10.84
N LYS A 137 -14.21 -23.19 11.02
CA LYS A 137 -14.01 -24.20 12.06
C LYS A 137 -12.70 -24.93 11.84
N LEU A 138 -12.00 -25.19 12.94
CA LEU A 138 -10.78 -25.98 12.92
C LEU A 138 -11.07 -27.40 12.42
N GLN A 139 -10.46 -27.79 11.30
CA GLN A 139 -10.62 -29.12 10.70
C GLN A 139 -9.36 -29.57 9.95
N LYS A 140 -9.33 -30.84 9.54
CA LYS A 140 -8.25 -31.38 8.69
C LYS A 140 -8.45 -30.90 7.25
N GLY A 141 -7.36 -30.54 6.59
CA GLY A 141 -7.37 -30.05 5.20
C GLY A 141 -6.98 -28.58 5.10
N MET A 142 -6.97 -28.04 3.88
CA MET A 142 -6.58 -26.65 3.61
C MET A 142 -7.76 -25.67 3.64
N ALA A 143 -8.99 -26.15 3.43
CA ALA A 143 -10.20 -25.33 3.39
C ALA A 143 -11.05 -25.52 4.66
N ALA A 144 -11.76 -24.46 5.06
CA ALA A 144 -12.63 -24.44 6.22
C ALA A 144 -14.07 -24.15 5.79
N ASP A 145 -14.78 -25.16 5.28
CA ASP A 145 -16.11 -24.99 4.65
C ASP A 145 -17.26 -24.72 5.65
N GLU A 146 -17.04 -25.02 6.94
CA GLU A 146 -18.00 -24.80 8.01
C GLU A 146 -17.53 -23.61 8.88
N GLN A 147 -18.40 -22.63 9.11
CA GLN A 147 -18.13 -21.50 10.00
C GLN A 147 -18.53 -21.86 11.44
N ILE A 148 -17.76 -21.37 12.42
CA ILE A 148 -18.14 -21.49 13.84
C ILE A 148 -19.43 -20.68 14.14
N ASP A 149 -20.10 -21.01 15.24
CA ASP A 149 -21.35 -20.35 15.63
C ASP A 149 -21.18 -18.86 15.96
N ARG A 150 -22.30 -18.17 16.23
CA ARG A 150 -22.28 -16.72 16.46
C ARG A 150 -21.54 -16.35 17.74
N GLU A 151 -21.75 -17.06 18.85
CA GLU A 151 -21.06 -16.76 20.10
C GLU A 151 -19.54 -16.93 19.98
N LEU A 152 -19.09 -18.02 19.34
CA LEU A 152 -17.67 -18.27 19.11
C LEU A 152 -17.04 -17.28 18.12
N ARG A 153 -17.78 -16.81 17.11
CA ARG A 153 -17.31 -15.74 16.22
C ARG A 153 -17.01 -14.45 16.97
N GLN A 154 -17.89 -14.06 17.88
CA GLN A 154 -17.67 -12.87 18.70
C GLN A 154 -16.40 -13.03 19.56
N GLN A 155 -16.23 -14.19 20.21
CA GLN A 155 -15.02 -14.47 21.00
C GLN A 155 -13.75 -14.50 20.14
N ALA A 156 -13.82 -15.03 18.91
CA ALA A 156 -12.71 -15.05 17.99
C ALA A 156 -12.30 -13.64 17.54
N GLU A 157 -13.28 -12.78 17.24
CA GLU A 157 -13.06 -11.37 16.94
C GLU A 157 -12.43 -10.62 18.12
N GLU A 158 -12.97 -10.79 19.34
CA GLU A 158 -12.40 -10.20 20.56
C GLU A 158 -10.95 -10.66 20.78
N THR A 159 -10.67 -11.95 20.61
CA THR A 159 -9.31 -12.52 20.73
C THR A 159 -8.37 -11.96 19.65
N TRP A 160 -8.85 -11.77 18.43
CA TRP A 160 -8.07 -11.19 17.34
C TRP A 160 -7.71 -9.73 17.61
N LEU A 161 -8.66 -8.95 18.15
CA LEU A 161 -8.43 -7.57 18.53
C LEU A 161 -7.52 -7.44 19.76
N ASP A 162 -7.59 -8.37 20.71
CA ASP A 162 -6.61 -8.44 21.81
C ASP A 162 -5.19 -8.73 21.29
N ALA A 163 -5.04 -9.65 20.34
CA ALA A 163 -3.77 -9.91 19.68
C ALA A 163 -3.24 -8.69 18.92
N ARG A 164 -4.12 -7.93 18.26
CA ARG A 164 -3.80 -6.64 17.63
C ARG A 164 -3.25 -5.65 18.65
N ASP A 165 -3.90 -5.51 19.80
CA ASP A 165 -3.51 -4.55 20.83
C ASP A 165 -2.14 -4.89 21.44
N HIS A 166 -1.86 -6.18 21.64
CA HIS A 166 -0.54 -6.65 22.02
C HIS A 166 0.51 -6.38 20.93
N ALA A 167 0.19 -6.62 19.66
CA ALA A 167 1.11 -6.32 18.55
C ALA A 167 1.42 -4.81 18.45
N VAL A 168 0.42 -3.95 18.67
CA VAL A 168 0.58 -2.50 18.75
C VAL A 168 1.49 -2.11 19.91
N LYS A 169 1.23 -2.65 21.12
CA LYS A 169 2.06 -2.41 22.30
C LYS A 169 3.54 -2.74 22.03
N TYR A 170 3.82 -3.93 21.49
CA TYR A 170 5.19 -4.33 21.20
C TYR A 170 5.82 -3.55 20.04
N ALA A 171 5.02 -3.11 19.07
CA ALA A 171 5.50 -2.22 18.02
C ALA A 171 5.92 -0.84 18.58
N GLU A 172 5.14 -0.29 19.52
CA GLU A 172 5.46 0.95 20.25
C GLU A 172 6.74 0.77 21.09
N GLU A 173 6.86 -0.32 21.86
CA GLU A 173 8.06 -0.63 22.65
C GLU A 173 9.32 -0.76 21.77
N LEU A 174 9.24 -1.45 20.62
CA LEU A 174 10.39 -1.55 19.70
C LEU A 174 10.74 -0.20 19.05
N ALA A 175 9.76 0.63 18.74
CA ALA A 175 10.00 1.97 18.22
C ALA A 175 10.70 2.85 19.26
N ILE A 176 10.31 2.76 20.54
CA ILE A 176 10.96 3.41 21.68
C ILE A 176 12.42 2.99 21.81
N LEU A 177 12.73 1.72 21.55
CA LEU A 177 14.11 1.22 21.54
C LEU A 177 14.92 1.65 20.30
N GLY A 178 14.35 2.46 19.41
CA GLY A 178 15.01 2.96 18.21
C GLY A 178 15.07 1.93 17.06
N ILE A 179 14.31 0.84 17.13
CA ILE A 179 14.31 -0.17 16.07
C ILE A 179 13.63 0.39 14.82
N HIS A 180 14.30 0.23 13.67
CA HIS A 180 13.85 0.81 12.42
C HIS A 180 12.48 0.24 11.95
N LYS A 181 11.65 1.12 11.37
CA LYS A 181 10.28 0.84 10.90
C LYS A 181 10.14 -0.38 9.99
N GLN A 182 11.18 -0.74 9.23
CA GLN A 182 11.18 -1.92 8.35
C GLN A 182 10.96 -3.23 9.13
N THR A 183 11.45 -3.29 10.36
CA THR A 183 11.31 -4.45 11.24
C THR A 183 10.06 -4.31 12.10
N VAL A 184 9.86 -3.16 12.74
CA VAL A 184 8.72 -2.92 13.65
C VAL A 184 7.38 -3.13 12.94
N SER A 185 7.24 -2.64 11.70
CA SER A 185 5.99 -2.75 10.93
C SER A 185 5.57 -4.20 10.65
N ARG A 186 6.48 -5.18 10.78
CA ARG A 186 6.17 -6.61 10.54
C ARG A 186 5.22 -7.20 11.57
N LEU A 187 5.28 -6.72 12.83
CA LEU A 187 4.35 -7.13 13.88
C LEU A 187 2.91 -6.70 13.56
N LEU A 188 2.77 -5.64 12.77
CA LEU A 188 1.48 -5.03 12.43
C LEU A 188 0.87 -5.58 11.14
N GLU A 189 1.65 -6.25 10.28
CA GLU A 189 1.20 -6.75 8.97
C GLU A 189 -0.07 -7.63 9.03
N PRO A 190 -0.31 -8.47 10.05
CA PRO A 190 -1.56 -9.26 10.13
C PRO A 190 -2.84 -8.42 10.20
N PHE A 191 -2.76 -7.19 10.72
CA PHE A 191 -3.92 -6.32 10.99
C PHE A 191 -4.04 -5.16 10.00
N LEU A 192 -3.17 -5.12 8.98
CA LEU A 192 -3.12 -4.03 8.02
C LEU A 192 -3.92 -4.35 6.75
N TRP A 193 -4.51 -3.31 6.18
CA TRP A 193 -4.94 -3.31 4.79
C TRP A 193 -3.77 -3.02 3.86
N GLN A 194 -3.84 -3.55 2.64
CA GLN A 194 -2.89 -3.36 1.56
C GLN A 194 -3.60 -2.70 0.39
N VAL A 195 -2.96 -1.68 -0.19
CA VAL A 195 -3.39 -1.05 -1.44
C VAL A 195 -2.41 -1.44 -2.55
N ALA A 196 -2.92 -1.91 -3.68
CA ALA A 196 -2.12 -2.24 -4.85
C ALA A 196 -2.76 -1.71 -6.12
N ILE A 197 -1.94 -1.21 -7.04
CA ILE A 197 -2.33 -0.97 -8.43
C ILE A 197 -1.95 -2.21 -9.22
N ILE A 198 -2.90 -2.76 -9.97
CA ILE A 198 -2.76 -3.99 -10.74
C ILE A 198 -3.24 -3.73 -12.16
N SER A 199 -2.40 -4.05 -13.14
CA SER A 199 -2.75 -4.00 -14.57
C SER A 199 -2.60 -5.37 -15.21
N SER A 200 -3.54 -5.72 -16.09
CA SER A 200 -3.45 -6.93 -16.90
C SER A 200 -4.36 -6.88 -18.12
N THR A 201 -3.99 -7.68 -19.13
CA THR A 201 -4.86 -8.06 -20.26
C THR A 201 -5.49 -9.44 -20.03
N GLU A 202 -5.11 -10.16 -18.96
CA GLU A 202 -5.44 -11.57 -18.73
C GLU A 202 -6.07 -11.78 -17.35
N TRP A 203 -7.37 -11.54 -17.24
CA TRP A 203 -8.11 -11.63 -15.97
C TRP A 203 -8.84 -12.97 -15.77
N ASP A 204 -9.20 -13.67 -16.85
CA ASP A 204 -10.07 -14.85 -16.81
C ASP A 204 -9.58 -15.95 -15.86
N ASN A 205 -8.29 -16.25 -15.90
CA ASN A 205 -7.72 -17.26 -15.02
C ASN A 205 -7.75 -16.83 -13.55
N PHE A 206 -7.50 -15.54 -13.28
CA PHE A 206 -7.58 -14.99 -11.92
C PHE A 206 -9.01 -15.10 -11.39
N PHE A 207 -10.01 -14.59 -12.12
CA PHE A 207 -11.40 -14.66 -11.70
C PHE A 207 -11.85 -16.10 -11.50
N ARG A 208 -11.64 -16.99 -12.48
CA ARG A 208 -12.00 -18.40 -12.39
C ARG A 208 -11.44 -19.10 -11.14
N LEU A 209 -10.18 -18.81 -10.77
CA LEU A 209 -9.54 -19.43 -9.61
C LEU A 209 -9.94 -18.78 -8.29
N ARG A 210 -10.12 -17.46 -8.28
CA ARG A 210 -10.22 -16.67 -7.05
C ARG A 210 -11.64 -16.31 -6.66
N THR A 211 -12.61 -16.33 -7.58
CA THR A 211 -14.05 -16.25 -7.22
C THR A 211 -14.67 -17.61 -6.91
N SER A 212 -13.89 -18.69 -7.02
CA SER A 212 -14.30 -20.05 -6.66
C SER A 212 -14.55 -20.18 -5.15
N PRO A 213 -15.54 -21.00 -4.71
CA PRO A 213 -15.74 -21.34 -3.30
C PRO A 213 -14.52 -21.98 -2.61
N ALA A 214 -13.59 -22.56 -3.37
CA ALA A 214 -12.36 -23.15 -2.84
C ALA A 214 -11.25 -22.12 -2.55
N ALA A 215 -11.42 -20.87 -2.99
CA ALA A 215 -10.48 -19.80 -2.67
C ALA A 215 -10.62 -19.39 -1.21
N GLN A 216 -9.52 -18.91 -0.63
CA GLN A 216 -9.55 -18.33 0.71
C GLN A 216 -10.59 -17.18 0.74
N PRO A 217 -11.46 -17.08 1.78
CA PRO A 217 -12.56 -16.11 1.80
C PRO A 217 -12.15 -14.67 1.51
N GLU A 218 -11.01 -14.22 2.06
CA GLU A 218 -10.50 -12.87 1.84
C GLU A 218 -10.08 -12.63 0.38
N MET A 219 -9.44 -13.61 -0.26
CA MET A 219 -9.05 -13.55 -1.67
C MET A 219 -10.28 -13.54 -2.57
N ARG A 220 -11.29 -14.33 -2.20
CA ARG A 220 -12.55 -14.39 -2.91
C ARG A 220 -13.29 -13.06 -2.89
N ALA A 221 -13.41 -12.44 -1.71
CA ALA A 221 -14.09 -11.17 -1.55
C ALA A 221 -13.50 -10.07 -2.46
N ILE A 222 -12.17 -9.92 -2.50
CA ILE A 222 -11.56 -8.93 -3.40
C ILE A 222 -11.67 -9.34 -4.87
N ALA A 223 -11.55 -10.63 -5.20
CA ALA A 223 -11.64 -11.08 -6.59
C ALA A 223 -13.04 -10.89 -7.20
N GLU A 224 -14.11 -11.09 -6.41
CA GLU A 224 -15.49 -10.84 -6.82
C GLU A 224 -15.71 -9.34 -7.09
N LEU A 225 -15.21 -8.45 -6.22
CA LEU A 225 -15.28 -6.99 -6.45
C LEU A 225 -14.50 -6.56 -7.70
N MET A 226 -13.31 -7.15 -7.92
CA MET A 226 -12.53 -6.89 -9.13
C MET A 226 -13.23 -7.38 -10.39
N GLN A 227 -13.89 -8.54 -10.34
CA GLN A 227 -14.66 -9.08 -11.45
C GLN A 227 -15.85 -8.19 -11.77
N GLU A 228 -16.63 -7.79 -10.77
CA GLU A 228 -17.76 -6.88 -10.93
C GLU A 228 -17.32 -5.54 -11.53
N ALA A 229 -16.25 -4.94 -10.98
CA ALA A 229 -15.72 -3.68 -11.49
C ALA A 229 -15.23 -3.80 -12.95
N HIS A 230 -14.62 -4.92 -13.32
CA HIS A 230 -14.19 -5.20 -14.69
C HIS A 230 -15.39 -5.41 -15.65
N GLU A 231 -16.44 -6.10 -15.21
CA GLU A 231 -17.62 -6.39 -16.02
C GLU A 231 -18.50 -5.14 -16.26
N ILE A 232 -18.62 -4.27 -15.25
CA ILE A 232 -19.41 -3.03 -15.34
C ILE A 232 -18.65 -1.92 -16.08
N SER A 233 -17.31 -1.93 -16.02
CA SER A 233 -16.48 -0.94 -16.71
C SER A 233 -16.61 -1.06 -18.23
N VAL A 234 -16.73 0.08 -18.91
CA VAL A 234 -16.75 0.18 -20.37
C VAL A 234 -15.37 0.69 -20.83
N PRO A 235 -14.60 -0.10 -21.57
CA PRO A 235 -13.27 0.30 -22.00
C PRO A 235 -13.33 1.43 -23.03
N ASN A 236 -12.36 2.34 -22.97
CA ASN A 236 -12.17 3.38 -23.97
C ASN A 236 -11.32 2.85 -25.12
N GLU A 237 -11.68 3.18 -26.35
CA GLU A 237 -10.83 2.90 -27.51
C GLU A 237 -9.53 3.69 -27.40
N VAL A 238 -8.42 3.05 -27.77
CA VAL A 238 -7.08 3.66 -27.79
C VAL A 238 -6.42 3.22 -29.09
N GLU A 239 -6.02 4.18 -29.90
CA GLU A 239 -5.40 3.93 -31.20
C GLU A 239 -3.88 3.74 -31.09
N PRO A 240 -3.23 3.12 -32.09
CA PRO A 240 -1.77 3.08 -32.17
C PRO A 240 -1.17 4.50 -32.10
N GLY A 241 -0.25 4.72 -31.16
CA GLY A 241 0.33 6.04 -30.87
C GLY A 241 -0.34 6.76 -29.69
N GLU A 242 -1.54 6.35 -29.28
CA GLU A 242 -2.16 6.74 -28.02
C GLU A 242 -1.80 5.77 -26.89
N TRP A 243 -2.22 6.09 -25.66
CA TRP A 243 -1.78 5.39 -24.46
C TRP A 243 -2.91 5.06 -23.49
N HIS A 244 -2.83 3.86 -22.90
CA HIS A 244 -3.50 3.51 -21.66
C HIS A 244 -2.81 4.24 -20.50
N LEU A 245 -3.50 5.19 -19.87
CA LEU A 245 -2.93 6.15 -18.92
C LEU A 245 -3.66 6.12 -17.56
N PRO A 246 -3.40 5.12 -16.70
CA PRO A 246 -3.94 5.09 -15.34
C PRO A 246 -3.63 6.38 -14.58
N LEU A 247 -4.58 6.86 -13.78
CA LEU A 247 -4.44 8.04 -12.93
C LEU A 247 -4.19 9.37 -13.67
N VAL A 248 -4.34 9.44 -15.00
CA VAL A 248 -4.41 10.69 -15.76
C VAL A 248 -5.85 10.92 -16.19
N LYS A 249 -6.51 11.94 -15.62
CA LYS A 249 -7.90 12.23 -15.92
C LYS A 249 -8.03 12.83 -17.32
N TYR A 250 -9.20 12.69 -17.93
CA TYR A 250 -9.46 13.21 -19.27
C TYR A 250 -9.23 14.72 -19.37
N GLU A 251 -9.66 15.46 -18.34
CA GLU A 251 -9.52 16.92 -18.26
C GLU A 251 -8.05 17.37 -18.16
N GLU A 252 -7.19 16.56 -17.52
CA GLU A 252 -5.77 16.86 -17.36
C GLU A 252 -4.97 16.65 -18.65
N LYS A 253 -5.47 15.83 -19.60
CA LYS A 253 -4.77 15.54 -20.86
C LYS A 253 -4.51 16.79 -21.71
N GLN A 254 -5.32 17.84 -21.55
CA GLN A 254 -5.14 19.10 -22.29
C GLN A 254 -3.99 19.95 -21.72
N GLU A 255 -3.67 19.78 -20.44
CA GLU A 255 -2.63 20.54 -19.74
C GLU A 255 -1.26 19.86 -19.81
N ILE A 256 -1.24 18.54 -20.05
CA ILE A 256 -0.03 17.72 -20.11
C ILE A 256 0.33 17.45 -21.58
N PRO A 257 1.54 17.84 -22.03
CA PRO A 257 2.03 17.50 -23.37
C PRO A 257 1.91 15.99 -23.66
N PRO A 258 1.39 15.57 -24.83
CA PRO A 258 1.15 14.15 -25.14
C PRO A 258 2.34 13.22 -24.89
N GLU A 259 3.55 13.69 -25.17
CA GLU A 259 4.81 12.96 -24.94
C GLU A 259 5.15 12.72 -23.46
N ASP A 260 4.62 13.57 -22.56
CA ASP A 260 4.85 13.51 -21.12
C ASP A 260 3.76 12.71 -20.39
N GLN A 261 2.56 12.55 -20.98
CA GLN A 261 1.44 11.84 -20.35
C GLN A 261 1.80 10.42 -19.87
N PRO A 262 2.52 9.58 -20.65
CA PRO A 262 2.91 8.24 -20.19
C PRO A 262 3.78 8.26 -18.94
N TRP A 263 4.69 9.24 -18.86
CA TRP A 263 5.61 9.42 -17.73
C TRP A 263 4.90 9.94 -16.49
N VAL A 264 3.98 10.88 -16.67
CA VAL A 264 3.13 11.38 -15.58
C VAL A 264 2.27 10.25 -15.01
N SER A 265 1.62 9.46 -15.88
CA SER A 265 0.81 8.31 -15.47
C SER A 265 1.62 7.27 -14.67
N ALA A 266 2.80 6.90 -15.17
CA ALA A 266 3.69 5.97 -14.47
C ALA A 266 4.22 6.55 -13.14
N GLY A 267 4.54 7.85 -13.10
CA GLY A 267 4.92 8.56 -11.88
C GLY A 267 3.82 8.53 -10.81
N ARG A 268 2.57 8.75 -11.22
CA ARG A 268 1.40 8.65 -10.33
C ARG A 268 1.19 7.22 -9.83
N CYS A 269 1.36 6.21 -10.69
CA CYS A 269 1.33 4.81 -10.26
C CYS A 269 2.40 4.50 -9.21
N ALA A 270 3.60 5.08 -9.31
CA ALA A 270 4.67 4.90 -8.33
C ALA A 270 4.30 5.40 -6.92
N ARG A 271 3.41 6.39 -6.82
CA ARG A 271 3.01 7.03 -5.55
C ARG A 271 2.16 6.14 -4.65
N VAL A 272 1.59 5.03 -5.16
CA VAL A 272 0.90 4.01 -4.33
C VAL A 272 1.78 3.55 -3.17
N SER A 273 3.10 3.52 -3.38
CA SER A 273 4.12 3.16 -2.37
C SER A 273 3.99 3.98 -1.08
N TYR A 274 3.53 5.23 -1.19
CA TYR A 274 3.40 6.21 -0.10
C TYR A 274 1.95 6.44 0.34
N MET A 275 0.96 5.81 -0.31
CA MET A 275 -0.47 6.11 -0.14
C MET A 275 -0.81 7.59 -0.39
N LYS A 276 -0.29 8.14 -1.50
CA LYS A 276 -0.39 9.55 -1.88
C LYS A 276 -1.05 9.75 -3.25
N GLN A 277 -2.00 8.90 -3.62
CA GLN A 277 -2.66 8.94 -4.94
C GLN A 277 -3.59 10.15 -5.09
N GLU A 278 -4.12 10.68 -3.98
CA GLU A 278 -5.10 11.78 -3.96
C GLU A 278 -4.50 13.15 -3.62
N ASP A 279 -3.22 13.21 -3.30
CA ASP A 279 -2.48 14.45 -3.03
C ASP A 279 -2.48 15.38 -4.26
N GLU A 280 -2.22 16.67 -4.02
CA GLU A 280 -2.14 17.70 -5.08
C GLU A 280 -1.17 17.30 -6.20
N ARG A 281 -1.64 17.48 -7.45
CA ARG A 281 -1.07 16.87 -8.64
C ARG A 281 -0.34 17.92 -9.48
N ASP A 282 0.95 18.04 -9.25
CA ASP A 282 1.86 18.75 -10.15
C ASP A 282 2.45 17.73 -11.13
N TRP A 283 2.01 17.80 -12.39
CA TRP A 283 2.41 16.84 -13.41
C TRP A 283 3.92 16.90 -13.70
N HIS A 284 4.58 18.05 -13.51
CA HIS A 284 6.03 18.14 -13.67
C HIS A 284 6.74 17.27 -12.62
N LYS A 285 6.29 17.33 -11.36
CA LYS A 285 6.85 16.50 -10.27
C LYS A 285 6.58 15.02 -10.48
N ASP A 286 5.40 14.65 -10.97
CA ASP A 286 5.07 13.25 -11.27
C ASP A 286 5.96 12.71 -12.41
N ARG A 287 6.18 13.51 -13.47
CA ARG A 287 7.11 13.16 -14.57
C ARG A 287 8.54 13.00 -14.06
N ASP A 288 9.04 13.98 -13.32
CA ASP A 288 10.41 13.98 -12.82
C ASP A 288 10.66 12.81 -11.86
N LEU A 289 9.67 12.50 -10.99
CA LEU A 289 9.68 11.30 -10.15
C LEU A 289 9.83 10.04 -11.00
N CYS A 290 9.01 9.88 -12.05
CA CYS A 290 9.05 8.70 -12.92
C CYS A 290 10.40 8.54 -13.64
N GLN A 291 10.95 9.64 -14.16
CA GLN A 291 12.24 9.61 -14.86
C GLN A 291 13.37 9.24 -13.91
N ASN A 292 13.36 9.76 -12.67
CA ASN A 292 14.38 9.45 -11.67
C ASN A 292 14.34 7.99 -11.23
N ILE A 293 13.17 7.43 -10.92
CA ILE A 293 13.07 6.01 -10.56
C ILE A 293 13.44 5.08 -11.72
N ALA A 294 13.13 5.47 -12.96
CA ALA A 294 13.49 4.70 -14.15
C ALA A 294 15.02 4.66 -14.38
N LYS A 295 15.71 5.79 -14.17
CA LYS A 295 17.17 5.89 -14.20
C LYS A 295 17.83 5.00 -13.14
N MET A 296 17.24 4.89 -11.95
CA MET A 296 17.68 4.00 -10.88
C MET A 296 17.33 2.51 -11.12
N GLY A 297 16.69 2.17 -12.25
CA GLY A 297 16.27 0.79 -12.56
C GLY A 297 14.98 0.34 -11.88
N HIS A 298 14.31 1.19 -11.10
CA HIS A 298 13.02 0.91 -10.46
C HIS A 298 11.85 1.10 -11.46
N ARG A 299 11.82 0.24 -12.48
CA ARG A 299 10.95 0.40 -13.66
C ARG A 299 9.58 -0.27 -13.56
N SER A 300 9.17 -0.84 -12.41
CA SER A 300 7.86 -1.48 -12.29
C SER A 300 6.66 -0.54 -12.52
N PRO A 301 6.69 0.76 -12.12
CA PRO A 301 5.56 1.65 -12.39
C PRO A 301 5.29 1.89 -13.88
N LEU A 302 6.30 1.74 -14.72
CA LEU A 302 6.20 1.90 -16.17
C LEU A 302 5.55 0.69 -16.84
N GLU A 303 5.28 -0.38 -16.10
CA GLU A 303 4.57 -1.54 -16.63
C GLU A 303 3.06 -1.31 -16.70
N HIS A 304 2.51 -0.35 -15.94
CA HIS A 304 1.08 -0.04 -15.94
C HIS A 304 0.63 0.77 -17.16
N VAL A 305 1.56 1.44 -17.83
CA VAL A 305 1.31 2.34 -18.97
C VAL A 305 1.69 1.62 -20.25
N ALA A 306 0.82 1.60 -21.25
CA ALA A 306 1.07 0.89 -22.50
C ALA A 306 0.37 1.53 -23.71
N THR A 307 0.88 1.25 -24.90
CA THR A 307 0.28 1.65 -26.19
C THR A 307 -0.11 0.40 -26.99
N PRO A 308 -1.18 0.42 -27.80
CA PRO A 308 -1.56 -0.74 -28.61
C PRO A 308 -0.44 -1.22 -29.54
N LEU A 309 -0.36 -2.53 -29.74
CA LEU A 309 0.43 -3.13 -30.82
C LEU A 309 -0.45 -3.35 -32.06
N GLU A 310 0.19 -3.43 -33.23
CA GLU A 310 -0.50 -3.78 -34.49
C GLU A 310 -1.07 -5.21 -34.44
N ASP A 311 -0.35 -6.14 -33.80
CA ASP A 311 -0.79 -7.52 -33.61
C ASP A 311 -1.28 -7.74 -32.17
N ALA A 312 -2.59 -7.94 -32.01
CA ALA A 312 -3.21 -8.24 -30.72
C ALA A 312 -2.73 -9.56 -30.09
N SER A 313 -2.04 -10.41 -30.82
CA SER A 313 -1.49 -11.67 -30.31
C SER A 313 -0.10 -11.54 -29.70
N GLU A 314 0.62 -10.46 -30.02
CA GLU A 314 2.00 -10.22 -29.57
C GLU A 314 2.05 -9.91 -28.07
N TRP A 315 3.13 -10.34 -27.41
CA TRP A 315 3.37 -10.08 -25.99
C TRP A 315 4.41 -9.00 -25.77
N SER A 316 4.13 -8.07 -24.86
CA SER A 316 5.10 -7.13 -24.33
C SER A 316 5.12 -7.19 -22.81
N GLY A 317 6.12 -7.89 -22.26
CA GLY A 317 6.18 -8.16 -20.83
C GLY A 317 4.99 -9.01 -20.40
N ASN A 318 4.11 -8.45 -19.57
CA ASN A 318 2.94 -9.13 -19.03
C ASN A 318 1.66 -8.93 -19.85
N PHE A 319 1.68 -8.09 -20.90
CA PHE A 319 0.48 -7.74 -21.65
C PHE A 319 0.50 -8.35 -23.05
N ARG A 320 -0.70 -8.70 -23.52
CA ARG A 320 -0.95 -9.21 -24.86
C ARG A 320 -1.65 -8.14 -25.70
N GLY A 321 -1.14 -7.83 -26.89
CA GLY A 321 -1.65 -6.79 -27.78
C GLY A 321 -1.30 -5.35 -27.37
N TRP A 322 -0.44 -5.17 -26.37
CA TRP A 322 -0.05 -3.88 -25.83
C TRP A 322 1.45 -3.83 -25.56
N LYS A 323 2.10 -2.73 -25.91
CA LYS A 323 3.52 -2.45 -25.63
C LYS A 323 3.66 -1.63 -24.35
N GLN A 324 4.23 -2.22 -23.30
CA GLN A 324 4.50 -1.54 -22.04
C GLN A 324 5.51 -0.40 -22.23
N LEU A 325 5.28 0.75 -21.56
CA LEU A 325 6.22 1.88 -21.54
C LEU A 325 7.60 1.43 -21.05
N ARG A 326 7.67 0.49 -20.10
CA ARG A 326 8.93 -0.11 -19.65
C ARG A 326 9.79 -0.66 -20.80
N LYS A 327 9.19 -1.14 -21.88
CA LYS A 327 9.85 -1.76 -23.04
C LYS A 327 10.30 -0.77 -24.11
N THR A 328 10.02 0.53 -23.95
CA THR A 328 10.55 1.58 -24.83
C THR A 328 11.93 2.05 -24.39
N MET A 329 12.34 1.70 -23.17
CA MET A 329 13.63 2.04 -22.61
C MET A 329 14.71 1.05 -23.06
N PRO A 330 15.96 1.51 -23.28
CA PRO A 330 17.08 0.59 -23.39
C PRO A 330 17.20 -0.23 -22.10
N GLU A 331 17.59 -1.50 -22.23
CA GLU A 331 17.97 -2.29 -21.06
C GLU A 331 19.07 -1.52 -20.29
N PRO A 332 19.00 -1.48 -18.95
CA PRO A 332 20.06 -0.83 -18.19
C PRO A 332 21.38 -1.51 -18.56
N ASP A 333 22.39 -0.71 -18.90
CA ASP A 333 23.71 -1.23 -19.21
C ASP A 333 24.13 -2.16 -18.07
N ARG A 334 24.54 -3.39 -18.42
CA ARG A 334 25.26 -4.25 -17.49
C ARG A 334 26.65 -3.65 -17.34
N GLU A 335 26.78 -2.50 -16.69
CA GLU A 335 28.10 -2.03 -16.29
C GLU A 335 28.68 -3.08 -15.34
N GLU A 336 29.82 -3.63 -15.76
CA GLU A 336 30.65 -4.57 -15.03
C GLU A 336 30.94 -4.01 -13.64
N GLY A 337 30.65 -4.81 -12.61
CA GLY A 337 31.25 -4.69 -11.28
C GLY A 337 31.26 -3.29 -10.68
N ALA A 338 30.18 -2.91 -10.01
CA ALA A 338 30.35 -2.07 -8.83
C ALA A 338 31.14 -2.90 -7.80
N GLU A 339 32.47 -2.78 -7.84
CA GLU A 339 33.31 -3.04 -6.68
C GLU A 339 32.75 -2.19 -5.52
N ALA A 340 32.18 -2.86 -4.53
CA ALA A 340 31.84 -2.32 -3.23
C ALA A 340 32.44 -3.23 -2.17
#